data_AF-A0A3L7YZV9-F1
#
_entry.id   AF-A0A3L7YZV9-F1
#
_cell.length_a   1.000
_cell.length_b   1.000
_cell.length_c   1.000
_cell.angle_alpha   90.00
_cell.angle_beta   90.00
_cell.angle_gamma   90.00
#
_symmetry.space_group_name_H-M   'P 1'
#
loop_
_entity.id
_entity.type
_entity.pdbx_description
1 polymer ?
#
loop_
_entity_poly.entity_id
_entity_poly.type
_entity_poly.pdbx_seq_one_letter_code
_entity_poly.pdbx_strand_id
1 'polypeptide(L)'
;MKRKLSFLFLSALALPFFKEAYKMYINGVRETLTPASSDYEDVRPDPYLVLSSVSGDNALMIGRSGNSEFRLGYCAVAQARMWKVARTAEQIKEDMCKYYSQEEAKANTDLLGYWIPSNGVGDISVFKNYGSAGDGLDAVVYNNGKSISPVTFPDRYKRVECPHSY
;
A
#
# COMPACT_ATOMS: atom_id res chain seq x y z
N MET A 1 -41.80 44.13 -19.56
CA MET A 1 -40.83 43.26 -20.26
C MET A 1 -40.28 42.26 -19.25
N LYS A 2 -40.82 41.03 -19.17
CA LYS A 2 -40.38 40.01 -18.20
C LYS A 2 -39.35 39.10 -18.88
N ARG A 3 -38.09 39.16 -18.44
CA ARG A 3 -37.03 38.26 -18.92
C ARG A 3 -37.22 36.90 -18.24
N LYS A 4 -37.49 35.84 -19.01
CA LYS A 4 -37.44 34.46 -18.54
C LYS A 4 -35.97 34.11 -18.30
N LEU A 5 -35.64 33.80 -17.04
CA LEU A 5 -34.35 33.25 -16.65
C LEU A 5 -34.48 31.72 -16.73
N SER A 6 -34.00 31.13 -17.82
CA SER A 6 -33.93 29.69 -17.97
C SER A 6 -32.63 29.20 -17.33
N PHE A 7 -32.70 28.64 -16.12
CA PHE A 7 -31.62 27.84 -15.59
C PHE A 7 -31.73 26.44 -16.17
N LEU A 8 -30.82 26.09 -17.08
CA LEU A 8 -30.52 24.70 -17.39
C LEU A 8 -29.91 24.08 -16.14
N PHE A 9 -30.70 23.33 -15.38
CA PHE A 9 -30.18 22.31 -14.47
C PHE A 9 -29.56 21.22 -15.35
N LEU A 10 -28.29 21.37 -15.69
CA LEU A 10 -27.51 20.25 -16.17
C LEU A 10 -27.20 19.40 -14.94
N SER A 11 -28.13 18.53 -14.55
CA SER A 11 -27.82 17.37 -13.73
C SER A 11 -26.99 16.41 -14.60
N ALA A 12 -25.76 16.81 -14.90
CA ALA A 12 -24.74 15.81 -15.13
C ALA A 12 -24.56 15.15 -13.76
N LEU A 13 -25.28 14.04 -13.54
CA LEU A 13 -24.66 12.89 -12.92
C LEU A 13 -23.38 12.65 -13.74
N ALA A 14 -22.31 13.37 -13.42
CA ALA A 14 -20.99 12.83 -13.61
C ALA A 14 -20.98 11.65 -12.64
N LEU A 15 -21.43 10.49 -13.13
CA LEU A 15 -21.08 9.22 -12.52
C LEU A 15 -19.56 9.32 -12.31
N PRO A 16 -19.08 9.34 -11.05
CA PRO A 16 -17.67 9.56 -10.82
C PRO A 16 -16.95 8.45 -11.57
N PHE A 17 -16.13 8.82 -12.56
CA PHE A 17 -15.25 7.86 -13.21
C PHE A 17 -14.42 7.22 -12.09
N PHE A 18 -14.67 5.94 -11.81
CA PHE A 18 -14.02 5.19 -10.74
C PHE A 18 -12.54 4.92 -11.05
N LYS A 19 -12.11 5.20 -12.29
CA LYS A 19 -10.71 5.20 -12.79
C LYS A 19 -9.65 5.84 -11.88
N GLU A 20 -10.01 6.71 -10.95
CA GLU A 20 -9.08 7.35 -9.99
C GLU A 20 -8.89 6.57 -8.67
N ALA A 21 -9.55 5.42 -8.50
CA ALA A 21 -9.59 4.69 -7.23
C ALA A 21 -8.25 4.11 -6.76
N TYR A 22 -7.42 3.65 -7.69
CA TYR A 22 -6.12 3.07 -7.40
C TYR A 22 -5.01 3.92 -7.99
N LYS A 23 -4.02 4.26 -7.17
CA LYS A 23 -2.86 5.06 -7.58
C LYS A 23 -1.60 4.35 -7.10
N MET A 24 -0.64 4.16 -8.00
CA MET A 24 0.67 3.62 -7.68
C MET A 24 1.71 4.73 -7.79
N TYR A 25 2.62 4.76 -6.82
CA TYR A 25 3.74 5.67 -6.81
C TYR A 25 5.03 4.88 -6.62
N ILE A 26 6.03 5.14 -7.45
CA ILE A 26 7.37 4.56 -7.33
C ILE A 26 8.34 5.72 -7.13
N ASN A 27 9.14 5.66 -6.06
CA ASN A 27 10.05 6.74 -5.67
C ASN A 27 9.38 8.13 -5.59
N GLY A 28 8.12 8.17 -5.13
CA GLY A 28 7.33 9.41 -5.01
C GLY A 28 6.74 9.93 -6.33
N VAL A 29 6.93 9.25 -7.46
CA VAL A 29 6.40 9.62 -8.78
C VAL A 29 5.17 8.77 -9.11
N ARG A 30 4.08 9.41 -9.56
CA ARG A 30 2.85 8.72 -9.96
C ARG A 30 3.09 7.88 -11.22
N GLU A 31 2.71 6.61 -11.16
CA GLU A 31 2.77 5.69 -12.29
C GLU A 31 1.45 5.69 -13.06
N THR A 32 1.55 5.44 -14.37
CA THR A 32 0.37 5.15 -15.20
C THR A 32 0.04 3.68 -15.06
N LEU A 33 -1.18 3.39 -14.60
CA LEU A 33 -1.66 2.03 -14.46
C LEU A 33 -2.30 1.57 -15.77
N THR A 34 -1.82 0.44 -16.28
CA THR A 34 -2.49 -0.31 -17.35
C THR A 34 -3.26 -1.47 -16.72
N PRO A 35 -4.59 -1.48 -16.80
CA PRO A 35 -5.38 -2.57 -16.24
C PRO A 35 -5.11 -3.87 -16.99
N ALA A 36 -5.17 -4.99 -16.27
CA ALA A 36 -4.90 -6.31 -16.84
C ALA A 36 -6.00 -6.79 -17.81
N SER A 37 -7.22 -6.26 -17.67
CA SER A 37 -8.34 -6.46 -18.58
C SER A 37 -9.31 -5.27 -18.51
N SER A 38 -10.22 -5.17 -19.48
CA SER A 38 -11.28 -4.15 -19.52
C SER A 38 -12.17 -4.16 -18.28
N ASP A 39 -12.31 -5.31 -17.63
CA ASP A 39 -13.16 -5.47 -16.44
C ASP A 39 -12.63 -4.70 -15.23
N TYR A 40 -11.33 -4.33 -15.22
CA TYR A 40 -10.70 -3.53 -14.16
C TYR A 40 -10.56 -2.05 -14.52
N GLU A 41 -11.01 -1.63 -15.72
CA GLU A 41 -10.79 -0.26 -16.18
C GLU A 41 -11.56 0.78 -15.37
N ASP A 42 -12.77 0.48 -14.89
CA ASP A 42 -13.63 1.46 -14.21
C ASP A 42 -14.40 0.83 -13.04
N VAL A 43 -13.69 0.09 -12.21
CA VAL A 43 -14.27 -0.63 -11.06
C VAL A 43 -14.28 0.27 -9.83
N ARG A 44 -15.44 0.36 -9.18
CA ARG A 44 -15.56 0.99 -7.87
C ARG A 44 -14.67 0.23 -6.87
N PRO A 45 -13.81 0.92 -6.11
CA PRO A 45 -12.98 0.26 -5.11
C PRO A 45 -13.86 -0.34 -4.02
N ASP A 46 -13.45 -1.50 -3.53
CA ASP A 46 -14.09 -2.08 -2.34
C ASP A 46 -14.00 -1.08 -1.19
N PRO A 47 -15.14 -0.72 -0.57
CA PRO A 47 -15.15 0.29 0.49
C PRO A 47 -14.60 -0.24 1.82
N TYR A 48 -14.28 -1.54 1.88
CA TYR A 48 -13.74 -2.20 3.06
C TYR A 48 -12.60 -3.15 2.69
N LEU A 49 -11.61 -3.22 3.57
CA LEU A 49 -10.57 -4.25 3.57
C LEU A 49 -10.66 -5.00 4.89
N VAL A 50 -10.95 -6.30 4.86
CA VAL A 50 -10.98 -7.15 6.06
C VAL A 50 -9.58 -7.66 6.33
N LEU A 51 -8.89 -7.02 7.27
CA LEU A 51 -7.48 -7.32 7.58
C LEU A 51 -7.28 -8.61 8.37
N SER A 52 -8.33 -9.07 9.06
CA SER A 52 -8.32 -10.30 9.86
C SER A 52 -8.60 -11.57 9.05
N SER A 53 -8.98 -11.45 7.77
CA SER A 53 -9.25 -12.59 6.90
C SER A 53 -9.15 -12.17 5.43
N VAL A 54 -8.06 -12.58 4.78
CA VAL A 54 -7.88 -12.35 3.34
C VAL A 54 -8.07 -13.71 2.66
N SER A 55 -9.26 -13.99 2.14
CA SER A 55 -9.59 -15.16 1.28
C SER A 55 -8.81 -16.47 1.58
N GLY A 56 -8.92 -16.99 2.80
CA GLY A 56 -8.28 -18.26 3.20
C GLY A 56 -6.93 -18.12 3.92
N ASP A 57 -6.41 -16.89 4.03
CA ASP A 57 -5.19 -16.55 4.76
C ASP A 57 -5.52 -15.76 6.04
N ASN A 58 -4.75 -16.00 7.11
CA ASN A 58 -5.02 -15.49 8.46
C ASN A 58 -4.66 -14.00 8.66
N ALA A 59 -4.01 -13.35 7.70
CA ALA A 59 -3.55 -11.97 7.81
C ALA A 59 -3.15 -11.36 6.44
N LEU A 60 -2.94 -10.05 6.41
CA LEU A 60 -2.23 -9.36 5.32
C LEU A 60 -0.82 -9.98 5.14
N MET A 61 -0.56 -10.52 3.96
CA MET A 61 0.73 -11.14 3.64
C MET A 61 1.64 -10.18 2.88
N ILE A 62 2.91 -10.12 3.28
CA ILE A 62 3.96 -9.41 2.55
C ILE A 62 4.95 -10.46 2.04
N GLY A 63 5.18 -10.49 0.72
CA GLY A 63 6.13 -11.43 0.10
C GLY A 63 5.61 -12.86 -0.08
N ARG A 64 4.29 -13.09 0.05
CA ARG A 64 3.64 -14.38 -0.23
C ARG A 64 2.19 -14.16 -0.66
N SER A 65 1.66 -15.05 -1.51
CA SER A 65 0.22 -15.18 -1.76
C SER A 65 -0.22 -16.63 -1.57
N GLY A 66 -1.17 -16.90 -0.67
CA GLY A 66 -1.69 -18.23 -0.40
C GLY A 66 -0.67 -19.20 0.19
N ASN A 67 -1.05 -20.48 0.34
CA ASN A 67 -0.25 -21.47 1.05
C ASN A 67 0.87 -22.15 0.21
N SER A 68 1.11 -21.75 -1.04
CA SER A 68 2.05 -22.42 -1.95
C SER A 68 3.44 -21.76 -2.01
N GLU A 69 4.50 -22.58 -2.09
CA GLU A 69 5.89 -22.13 -2.26
C GLU A 69 6.17 -21.44 -3.62
N PHE A 70 5.28 -21.61 -4.61
CA PHE A 70 5.44 -21.00 -5.94
C PHE A 70 5.03 -19.52 -5.99
N ARG A 71 4.50 -18.97 -4.90
CA ARG A 71 3.95 -17.61 -4.84
C ARG A 71 4.73 -16.71 -3.87
N LEU A 72 6.02 -17.03 -3.69
CA LEU A 72 6.91 -16.27 -2.83
C LEU A 72 7.48 -15.06 -3.59
N GLY A 73 7.48 -13.92 -2.92
CA GLY A 73 8.13 -12.71 -3.37
C GLY A 73 9.60 -12.71 -2.98
N TYR A 74 10.48 -12.67 -3.97
CA TYR A 74 11.93 -12.50 -3.75
C TYR A 74 12.23 -11.01 -3.56
N CYS A 75 12.01 -10.49 -2.35
CA CYS A 75 12.17 -9.08 -2.04
C CYS A 75 12.79 -8.86 -0.66
N ALA A 76 13.50 -7.75 -0.53
CA ALA A 76 13.87 -7.19 0.77
C ALA A 76 12.89 -6.06 1.09
N VAL A 77 12.29 -6.10 2.29
CA VAL A 77 11.34 -5.10 2.74
C VAL A 77 11.92 -4.41 3.97
N ALA A 78 12.25 -3.13 3.85
CA ALA A 78 12.84 -2.36 4.94
C ALA A 78 11.79 -1.78 5.91
N GLN A 79 10.59 -1.50 5.40
CA GLN A 79 9.43 -1.07 6.17
C GLN A 79 8.14 -1.32 5.39
N ALA A 80 7.03 -1.48 6.10
CA ALA A 80 5.68 -1.50 5.54
C ALA A 80 4.76 -0.62 6.38
N ARG A 81 3.85 0.09 5.73
CA ARG A 81 2.90 1.02 6.37
C ARG A 81 1.52 0.87 5.78
N MET A 82 0.51 1.05 6.62
CA MET A 82 -0.89 1.05 6.23
C MET A 82 -1.61 2.21 6.89
N TRP A 83 -2.34 2.96 6.07
CA TRP A 83 -3.03 4.17 6.48
C TRP A 83 -4.54 3.99 6.40
N LYS A 84 -5.26 4.60 7.35
CA LYS A 84 -6.72 4.65 7.39
C LYS A 84 -7.32 5.40 6.20
N VAL A 85 -6.59 6.40 5.70
CA VAL A 85 -7.00 7.27 4.59
C VAL A 85 -5.95 7.22 3.49
N ALA A 86 -6.41 7.27 2.23
CA ALA A 86 -5.52 7.37 1.08
C ALA A 86 -4.62 8.60 1.19
N ARG A 87 -3.30 8.39 1.04
CA ARG A 87 -2.30 9.46 1.10
C ARG A 87 -2.30 10.29 -0.18
N THR A 88 -2.03 11.60 -0.07
CA THR A 88 -1.79 12.46 -1.24
C THR A 88 -0.41 12.19 -1.85
N ALA A 89 -0.16 12.70 -3.05
CA ALA A 89 1.16 12.56 -3.70
C ALA A 89 2.27 13.23 -2.86
N GLU A 90 1.98 14.40 -2.29
CA GLU A 90 2.88 15.17 -1.44
C GLU A 90 3.21 14.40 -0.16
N GLN A 91 2.18 13.88 0.52
CA GLN A 91 2.34 13.04 1.71
C GLN A 91 3.17 11.79 1.42
N ILE A 92 2.95 11.12 0.29
CA ILE A 92 3.78 9.95 -0.09
C ILE A 92 5.24 10.37 -0.23
N LYS A 93 5.49 11.54 -0.84
CA LYS A 93 6.84 12.05 -1.08
C LYS A 93 7.57 12.47 0.21
N GLU A 94 6.86 13.13 1.12
CA GLU A 94 7.37 13.54 2.44
C GLU A 94 7.69 12.32 3.31
N ASP A 95 6.80 11.31 3.28
CA ASP A 95 6.88 10.19 4.23
C ASP A 95 7.71 9.03 3.70
N MET A 96 7.99 8.92 2.39
CA MET A 96 8.49 7.67 1.78
C MET A 96 9.73 7.09 2.46
N CYS A 97 10.58 7.96 3.01
CA CYS A 97 11.79 7.57 3.72
C CYS A 97 11.74 7.73 5.24
N LYS A 98 10.64 8.26 5.78
CA LYS A 98 10.50 8.48 7.21
C LYS A 98 10.39 7.15 7.96
N TYR A 99 11.20 7.00 9.00
CA TYR A 99 10.98 6.04 10.07
C TYR A 99 10.31 6.78 11.23
N TYR A 100 9.28 6.16 11.78
CA TYR A 100 8.58 6.68 12.95
C TYR A 100 9.13 5.97 14.20
N SER A 101 9.26 6.68 15.32
CA SER A 101 9.37 5.99 16.61
C SER A 101 8.09 5.19 16.89
N GLN A 102 8.14 4.22 17.81
CA GLN A 102 6.92 3.49 18.18
C GLN A 102 5.87 4.42 18.80
N GLU A 103 6.30 5.39 19.59
CA GLU A 103 5.44 6.39 20.22
C GLU A 103 4.77 7.28 19.17
N GLU A 104 5.55 7.78 18.19
CA GLU A 104 5.03 8.57 17.07
C GLU A 104 4.02 7.76 16.24
N ALA A 105 4.34 6.50 15.94
CA ALA A 105 3.48 5.64 15.14
C ALA A 105 2.15 5.32 15.86
N LYS A 106 2.21 5.01 17.16
CA LYS A 106 1.02 4.76 17.98
C LYS A 106 0.16 6.01 18.17
N ALA A 107 0.77 7.18 18.32
CA ALA A 107 0.06 8.44 18.47
C ALA A 107 -0.66 8.87 17.16
N ASN A 108 -0.19 8.39 16.01
CA ASN A 108 -0.81 8.68 14.72
C ASN A 108 -2.01 7.74 14.45
N THR A 109 -3.21 8.23 14.72
CA THR A 109 -4.47 7.47 14.56
C THR A 109 -4.79 7.07 13.12
N ASP A 110 -4.14 7.69 12.13
CA ASP A 110 -4.29 7.32 10.73
C ASP A 110 -3.27 6.26 10.29
N LEU A 111 -2.14 6.10 10.99
CA LEU A 111 -1.16 5.05 10.72
C LEU A 111 -1.57 3.76 11.45
N LEU A 112 -2.47 2.99 10.84
CA LEU A 112 -3.03 1.78 11.42
C LEU A 112 -1.99 0.67 11.56
N GLY A 113 -1.18 0.48 10.54
CA GLY A 113 -0.16 -0.56 10.44
C GLY A 113 1.23 0.03 10.23
N TYR A 114 2.21 -0.35 11.05
CA TYR A 114 3.60 -0.01 10.83
C TYR A 114 4.52 -1.16 11.27
N TRP A 115 5.27 -1.70 10.32
CA TRP A 115 6.18 -2.82 10.54
C TRP A 115 7.58 -2.48 10.02
N ILE A 116 8.59 -2.84 10.79
CA ILE A 116 10.00 -2.69 10.44
C ILE A 116 10.63 -4.08 10.45
N PRO A 117 10.63 -4.80 9.33
CA PRO A 117 11.35 -6.06 9.23
C PRO A 117 12.85 -5.82 9.46
N SER A 118 13.47 -6.58 10.36
CA SER A 118 14.93 -6.55 10.53
C SER A 118 15.63 -7.10 9.30
N ASN A 119 16.93 -6.81 9.13
CA ASN A 119 17.77 -7.27 7.99
C ASN A 119 18.05 -8.79 7.96
N GLY A 120 17.13 -9.62 8.44
CA GLY A 120 17.22 -11.07 8.42
C GLY A 120 15.92 -11.66 8.95
N VAL A 121 15.39 -12.65 8.23
CA VAL A 121 14.20 -13.40 8.60
C VAL A 121 14.64 -14.82 8.98
N GLY A 122 14.41 -15.22 10.23
CA GLY A 122 14.57 -16.62 10.67
C GLY A 122 13.37 -17.48 10.25
N ASP A 123 13.32 -18.74 10.70
CA ASP A 123 12.36 -19.78 10.26
C ASP A 123 10.88 -19.34 10.27
N ILE A 124 10.49 -18.52 11.25
CA ILE A 124 9.28 -17.69 11.19
C ILE A 124 9.61 -16.41 11.97
N SER A 125 9.40 -15.24 11.38
CA SER A 125 9.54 -13.97 12.10
C SER A 125 8.17 -13.29 12.20
N VAL A 126 7.78 -12.97 13.43
CA VAL A 126 6.61 -12.14 13.72
C VAL A 126 7.10 -10.72 13.96
N PHE A 127 6.65 -9.79 13.14
CA PHE A 127 6.97 -8.37 13.26
C PHE A 127 5.80 -7.65 13.92
N LYS A 128 6.07 -7.00 15.04
CA LYS A 128 5.06 -6.26 15.79
C LYS A 128 4.49 -5.12 14.96
N ASN A 129 3.18 -4.95 15.04
CA ASN A 129 2.56 -3.72 14.57
C ASN A 129 2.86 -2.58 15.55
N TYR A 130 3.54 -1.54 15.08
CA TYR A 130 3.76 -0.31 15.83
C TYR A 130 2.74 0.78 15.53
N GLY A 131 1.82 0.54 14.59
CA GLY A 131 0.73 1.45 14.26
C GLY A 131 -0.37 1.48 15.33
N SER A 132 -1.30 2.41 15.17
CA SER A 132 -2.37 2.71 16.13
C SER A 132 -3.45 1.63 16.25
N ALA A 133 -3.49 0.64 15.36
CA ALA A 133 -4.46 -0.47 15.44
C ALA A 133 -4.11 -1.52 16.51
N GLY A 134 -2.93 -1.42 17.15
CA GLY A 134 -2.51 -2.31 18.24
C GLY A 134 -2.06 -3.71 17.77
N ASP A 135 -2.04 -4.65 18.72
CA ASP A 135 -1.39 -5.97 18.60
C ASP A 135 -2.14 -6.97 17.70
N GLY A 136 -3.34 -6.61 17.22
CA GLY A 136 -4.17 -7.48 16.37
C GLY A 136 -3.69 -7.59 14.91
N LEU A 137 -2.63 -6.87 14.53
CA LEU A 137 -2.13 -6.78 13.16
C LEU A 137 -0.63 -7.09 13.05
N ASP A 138 -0.07 -7.91 13.93
CA ASP A 138 1.31 -8.36 13.77
C ASP A 138 1.51 -9.04 12.40
N ALA A 139 2.60 -8.69 11.71
CA ALA A 139 2.92 -9.25 10.41
C ALA A 139 3.71 -10.55 10.58
N VAL A 140 3.33 -11.59 9.84
CA VAL A 140 4.02 -12.89 9.86
C VAL A 140 4.78 -13.06 8.55
N VAL A 141 6.07 -13.33 8.64
CA VAL A 141 6.88 -13.71 7.48
C VAL A 141 7.26 -15.18 7.58
N TYR A 142 7.00 -15.91 6.49
CA TYR A 142 7.28 -17.33 6.36
C TYR A 142 8.65 -17.54 5.71
N ASN A 143 9.54 -18.30 6.35
CA ASN A 143 10.81 -18.71 5.75
C ASN A 143 10.57 -19.82 4.70
N ASN A 144 11.33 -19.78 3.61
CA ASN A 144 11.25 -20.72 2.49
C ASN A 144 12.25 -21.90 2.63
N GLY A 145 13.14 -21.91 3.63
CA GLY A 145 14.16 -22.95 3.78
C GLY A 145 15.13 -23.08 2.58
N LYS A 146 15.06 -22.16 1.60
CA LYS A 146 15.88 -22.09 0.39
C LYS A 146 16.51 -20.70 0.31
N SER A 147 17.82 -20.66 0.08
CA SER A 147 18.54 -19.41 -0.17
C SER A 147 17.98 -18.70 -1.40
N ILE A 148 17.69 -17.41 -1.27
CA ILE A 148 17.21 -16.58 -2.38
C ILE A 148 18.39 -16.25 -3.29
N SER A 149 18.26 -16.51 -4.59
CA SER A 149 19.24 -16.04 -5.58
C SER A 149 19.09 -14.52 -5.79
N PRO A 150 20.20 -13.75 -5.84
CA PRO A 150 20.14 -12.33 -6.17
C PRO A 150 19.48 -12.10 -7.53
N VAL A 151 18.58 -11.12 -7.61
CA VAL A 151 17.96 -10.68 -8.87
C VAL A 151 18.49 -9.30 -9.22
N THR A 152 18.87 -9.09 -10.48
CA THR A 152 19.25 -7.76 -10.98
C THR A 152 17.99 -6.96 -11.32
N PHE A 153 17.79 -5.84 -10.63
CA PHE A 153 16.67 -4.95 -10.89
C PHE A 153 17.02 -3.92 -11.98
N PRO A 154 16.06 -3.53 -12.85
CA PRO A 154 16.22 -2.37 -13.72
C PRO A 154 16.58 -1.11 -12.92
N ASP A 155 17.37 -0.20 -13.52
CA ASP A 155 17.92 0.98 -12.82
C ASP A 155 16.84 1.84 -12.13
N ARG A 156 15.65 1.94 -12.72
CA ARG A 156 14.52 2.68 -12.15
C ARG A 156 14.01 2.16 -10.79
N TYR A 157 14.36 0.94 -10.43
CA TYR A 157 14.01 0.28 -9.17
C TYR A 157 15.19 0.15 -8.22
N LYS A 158 16.39 0.58 -8.62
CA LYS A 158 17.54 0.63 -7.71
C LYS A 158 17.23 1.59 -6.57
N ARG A 159 17.85 1.33 -5.42
CA ARG A 159 17.78 2.21 -4.25
C ARG A 159 18.16 3.63 -4.68
N VAL A 160 17.17 4.51 -4.72
CA VAL A 160 17.40 5.95 -4.79
C VAL A 160 17.81 6.41 -3.40
N GLU A 161 18.79 7.31 -3.33
CA GLU A 161 18.89 8.16 -2.14
C GLU A 161 17.54 8.84 -1.95
N CYS A 162 17.09 8.94 -0.71
CA CYS A 162 15.79 9.52 -0.41
C CYS A 162 15.66 10.87 -1.12
N PRO A 163 14.70 11.04 -2.05
CA PRO A 163 14.68 12.19 -2.96
C PRO A 163 14.31 13.53 -2.27
N HIS A 164 14.45 13.59 -0.95
CA HIS A 164 14.32 14.76 -0.09
C HIS A 164 15.38 14.67 1.02
N SER A 165 16.61 15.03 0.69
CA SER A 165 17.38 15.87 1.60
C SER A 165 17.07 17.33 1.24
N TYR A 166 17.02 18.19 2.25
CA TYR A 166 16.65 19.61 2.25
C TYR A 166 15.17 19.91 2.48
#